data_AF-H1YBC1-F1
#
_entry.id   AF-H1YBC1-F1
#
_cell.length_a   1.000
_cell.length_b   1.000
_cell.length_c   1.000
_cell.angle_alpha   90.00
_cell.angle_beta   90.00
_cell.angle_gamma   90.00
#
_symmetry.space_group_name_H-M   'P 1'
#
loop_
_entity.id
_entity.type
_entity.pdbx_description
1 polymer ?
#
loop_
_entity_poly.entity_id
_entity_poly.type
_entity_poly.pdbx_seq_one_letter_code
_entity_poly.pdbx_strand_id
1 'polypeptide(L)'
;MENISTLSSSSVQYYVTSRKWLSDLEFFKIETAFLHRLLDEHFTPLSDQTYILKLRQVGKRLLNLEKDEKEAHQLIKDQLKRVELISENLIPEIKEALPVAQAELEITMTKLTAEYREVKKELFRLVECVMHKNKFLLS
;
A
#
# COMPACT_ATOMS: atom_id res chain seq x y z
N MET A 1 21.63 13.68 13.09
CA MET A 1 21.11 12.63 13.99
C MET A 1 20.06 13.32 14.85
N GLU A 2 18.78 13.05 14.58
CA GLU A 2 17.65 13.66 15.30
C GLU A 2 17.67 13.24 16.77
N ASN A 3 17.32 14.15 17.68
CA ASN A 3 17.30 13.96 19.14
C ASN A 3 16.20 12.96 19.55
N ILE A 4 16.46 11.67 19.34
CA ILE A 4 15.58 10.55 19.73
C ILE A 4 15.76 10.22 21.22
N SER A 5 16.80 10.76 21.88
CA SER A 5 17.22 10.41 23.25
C SER A 5 16.23 10.79 24.36
N THR A 6 15.21 11.61 24.07
CA THR A 6 14.15 12.02 25.00
C THR A 6 12.84 11.23 24.83
N LEU A 7 12.75 10.35 23.83
CA LEU A 7 11.53 9.59 23.54
C LEU A 7 11.39 8.35 24.44
N SER A 8 10.14 7.99 24.78
CA SER A 8 9.87 6.69 25.40
C SER A 8 10.16 5.57 24.39
N SER A 9 10.46 4.36 24.89
CA SER A 9 10.69 3.18 24.05
C SER A 9 9.56 2.94 23.03
N SER A 10 8.31 3.21 23.43
CA SER A 10 7.14 3.11 22.54
C SER A 10 7.15 4.14 21.41
N SER A 11 7.50 5.41 21.69
CA SER A 11 7.56 6.45 20.65
C SER A 11 8.67 6.19 19.63
N VAL A 12 9.81 5.65 20.07
CA VAL A 12 10.88 5.19 19.16
C VAL A 12 10.37 4.06 18.26
N GLN A 13 9.64 3.10 18.82
CA GLN A 13 9.05 2.02 18.05
C GLN A 13 8.05 2.54 17.00
N TYR A 14 7.19 3.49 17.37
CA TYR A 14 6.23 4.08 16.43
C TYR A 14 6.92 4.83 15.29
N TYR A 15 8.00 5.55 15.57
CA TYR A 15 8.83 6.19 14.54
C TYR A 15 9.41 5.15 13.58
N VAL A 16 10.09 4.12 14.10
CA VAL A 16 10.72 3.08 13.27
C VAL A 16 9.69 2.36 12.41
N THR A 17 8.56 1.96 12.99
CA THR A 17 7.47 1.29 12.27
C THR A 17 6.88 2.19 11.18
N SER A 18 6.63 3.46 11.49
CA SER A 18 6.12 4.45 10.54
C SER A 18 7.08 4.67 9.36
N ARG A 19 8.38 4.78 9.64
CA ARG A 19 9.42 4.88 8.61
C ARG A 19 9.47 3.66 7.70
N LYS A 20 9.33 2.47 8.27
CA LYS A 20 9.25 1.23 7.50
C LYS A 20 8.03 1.24 6.57
N TRP A 21 6.86 1.61 7.08
CA TRP A 21 5.66 1.68 6.26
C TRP A 21 5.74 2.71 5.14
N LEU A 22 6.38 3.86 5.35
CA LEU A 22 6.64 4.81 4.23
C LEU A 22 7.44 4.15 3.11
N SER A 23 8.48 3.39 3.46
CA SER A 23 9.27 2.65 2.46
C SER A 23 8.44 1.57 1.77
N ASP A 24 7.56 0.87 2.50
CA ASP A 24 6.66 -0.13 1.93
C ASP A 24 5.66 0.53 0.94
N LEU A 25 5.11 1.70 1.28
CA LEU A 25 4.21 2.45 0.40
C LEU A 25 4.93 2.98 -0.85
N GLU A 26 6.17 3.46 -0.73
CA GLU A 26 6.98 3.84 -1.89
C GLU A 26 7.20 2.65 -2.84
N PHE A 27 7.41 1.45 -2.29
CA PHE A 27 7.49 0.24 -3.09
C PHE A 27 6.14 -0.10 -3.75
N PHE A 28 5.02 -0.01 -3.01
CA PHE A 28 3.67 -0.24 -3.57
C PHE A 28 3.36 0.72 -4.71
N LYS A 29 3.81 1.97 -4.64
CA LYS A 29 3.64 2.93 -5.75
C LYS A 29 4.34 2.47 -7.02
N ILE A 30 5.60 2.02 -6.91
CA ILE A 30 6.38 1.53 -8.05
C ILE A 30 5.72 0.28 -8.63
N GLU A 31 5.30 -0.64 -7.75
CA GLU A 31 4.72 -1.90 -8.15
C GLU A 31 3.31 -1.69 -8.75
N THR A 32 2.50 -0.77 -8.24
CA THR A 32 1.19 -0.42 -8.81
C THR A 32 1.32 0.11 -10.23
N ALA A 33 2.31 0.97 -10.48
CA ALA A 33 2.61 1.44 -11.84
C ALA A 33 3.05 0.30 -12.77
N PHE A 34 3.70 -0.73 -12.25
CA PHE A 34 3.97 -1.96 -13.00
C PHE A 34 2.69 -2.77 -13.27
N LEU A 35 1.84 -2.97 -12.26
CA LEU A 35 0.58 -3.71 -12.41
C LEU A 35 -0.37 -3.02 -13.41
N HIS A 36 -0.42 -1.69 -13.44
CA HIS A 36 -1.17 -0.94 -14.45
C HIS A 36 -0.67 -1.22 -15.86
N ARG A 37 0.64 -1.12 -16.10
CA ARG A 37 1.24 -1.44 -17.41
C ARG A 37 0.96 -2.88 -17.83
N LEU A 38 1.09 -3.82 -16.89
CA LEU A 38 0.80 -5.23 -17.14
C LEU A 38 -0.67 -5.44 -17.53
N LEU A 39 -1.58 -4.76 -16.84
CA LEU A 39 -3.01 -4.82 -17.13
C LEU A 39 -3.31 -4.22 -18.53
N ASP A 40 -2.70 -3.10 -18.89
CA ASP A 40 -2.87 -2.43 -20.18
C ASP A 40 -2.34 -3.27 -21.36
N GLU A 41 -1.14 -3.84 -21.22
CA GLU A 41 -0.50 -4.69 -22.25
C GLU A 41 -1.33 -5.94 -22.57
N HIS A 42 -1.96 -6.51 -21.55
CA HIS A 42 -2.77 -7.72 -21.70
C HIS A 42 -4.27 -7.43 -21.89
N PHE A 43 -4.70 -6.17 -21.86
CA PHE A 43 -6.12 -5.79 -22.01
C PHE A 43 -6.67 -6.11 -23.41
N THR A 44 -5.88 -5.85 -24.47
CA THR A 44 -6.33 -6.07 -25.86
C THR A 44 -6.47 -7.56 -26.20
N PRO A 45 -5.48 -8.44 -25.91
CA PRO A 45 -5.63 -9.89 -26.11
C PRO A 45 -6.74 -10.54 -25.27
N LEU A 46 -7.13 -9.90 -24.16
CA LEU A 46 -8.14 -10.37 -23.21
C LEU A 46 -9.59 -9.96 -23.53
N SER A 47 -9.82 -9.28 -24.65
CA SER A 47 -11.16 -8.78 -25.04
C SER A 47 -12.16 -9.89 -25.36
N ASP A 48 -11.76 -11.16 -25.24
CA ASP A 48 -12.64 -12.31 -25.17
C ASP A 48 -13.61 -12.15 -23.97
N GLN A 49 -14.93 -12.21 -24.22
CA GLN A 49 -15.99 -11.80 -23.26
C GLN A 49 -15.88 -12.48 -21.88
N THR A 50 -15.18 -13.61 -21.78
CA THR A 50 -15.04 -14.40 -20.55
C THR A 50 -14.20 -13.72 -19.45
N TYR A 51 -13.20 -12.90 -19.79
CA TYR A 51 -12.26 -12.35 -18.79
C TYR A 51 -12.36 -10.84 -18.59
N ILE A 52 -13.02 -10.13 -19.49
CA ILE A 52 -13.15 -8.67 -19.46
C ILE A 52 -13.76 -8.14 -18.16
N LEU A 53 -14.72 -8.86 -17.58
CA LEU A 53 -15.36 -8.49 -16.31
C LEU A 53 -14.39 -8.60 -15.13
N LYS A 54 -13.60 -9.68 -15.08
CA LYS A 54 -12.61 -9.89 -14.01
C LYS A 54 -11.48 -8.86 -14.10
N LEU A 55 -11.03 -8.52 -15.30
CA LEU A 55 -10.01 -7.49 -15.50
C LEU A 55 -10.50 -6.11 -15.08
N ARG A 56 -11.73 -5.75 -15.45
CA ARG A 56 -12.33 -4.50 -14.99
C ARG A 56 -12.44 -4.45 -13.47
N GLN A 57 -12.78 -5.57 -12.83
CA GLN A 57 -12.83 -5.65 -11.37
C GLN A 57 -11.44 -5.47 -10.74
N VAL A 58 -10.41 -6.16 -11.25
CA VAL A 58 -9.03 -6.04 -10.77
C VAL A 58 -8.51 -4.61 -10.99
N GLY A 59 -8.77 -4.01 -12.15
CA GLY A 59 -8.40 -2.61 -12.43
C GLY A 59 -9.08 -1.62 -11.47
N LYS A 60 -10.36 -1.83 -11.14
CA LYS A 60 -11.06 -0.99 -10.14
C LYS A 60 -10.46 -1.16 -8.74
N ARG A 61 -10.09 -2.38 -8.35
CA ARG A 61 -9.44 -2.63 -7.05
C ARG A 61 -8.05 -2.01 -7.00
N LEU A 62 -7.30 -2.04 -8.10
CA LEU A 62 -6.00 -1.37 -8.20
C LEU A 62 -6.12 0.15 -8.04
N LEU A 63 -7.11 0.78 -8.67
CA LEU A 63 -7.40 2.21 -8.46
C LEU A 63 -7.79 2.53 -7.00
N ASN A 64 -8.53 1.65 -6.34
CA ASN A 64 -8.85 1.82 -4.92
C ASN A 64 -7.58 1.71 -4.06
N LEU A 65 -6.70 0.74 -4.35
CA LEU A 65 -5.42 0.60 -3.66
C LEU A 65 -4.56 1.86 -3.77
N GLU A 66 -4.52 2.52 -4.93
CA GLU A 66 -3.79 3.80 -5.07
C GLU A 66 -4.36 4.91 -4.18
N LYS A 67 -5.69 4.94 -4.00
CA LYS A 67 -6.34 5.91 -3.12
C LYS A 67 -6.00 5.60 -1.66
N ASP A 68 -6.11 4.34 -1.27
CA ASP A 68 -5.84 3.88 0.09
C ASP A 68 -4.36 4.06 0.45
N GLU A 69 -3.44 3.86 -0.50
CA GLU A 69 -2.00 4.15 -0.35
C GLU A 69 -1.75 5.62 -0.04
N LYS A 70 -2.39 6.54 -0.78
CA LYS A 70 -2.24 7.99 -0.55
C LYS A 70 -2.76 8.41 0.82
N GLU A 71 -3.90 7.85 1.24
CA GLU A 71 -4.47 8.10 2.56
C GLU A 71 -3.55 7.57 3.66
N ALA A 72 -3.08 6.33 3.56
CA ALA A 72 -2.13 5.74 4.50
C ALA A 72 -0.83 6.56 4.59
N HIS A 73 -0.31 7.02 3.46
CA HIS A 73 0.87 7.88 3.42
C HIS A 73 0.67 9.16 4.24
N GLN A 74 -0.47 9.82 4.09
CA GLN A 74 -0.78 11.04 4.83
C GLN A 74 -0.88 10.76 6.34
N LEU A 75 -1.59 9.70 6.72
CA LEU A 75 -1.72 9.30 8.13
C LEU A 75 -0.37 8.98 8.78
N ILE A 76 0.52 8.30 8.05
CA ILE A 76 1.87 7.98 8.55
C ILE A 76 2.72 9.26 8.72
N LYS A 77 2.63 10.20 7.77
CA LYS A 77 3.31 11.50 7.89
C LYS A 77 2.82 12.28 9.10
N ASP A 78 1.52 12.29 9.34
CA ASP A 78 0.94 12.97 10.49
C ASP A 78 1.38 12.31 11.81
N GLN A 79 1.48 10.98 11.84
CA GLN A 79 2.00 10.25 13.00
C GLN A 79 3.47 10.55 13.27
N LEU A 80 4.33 10.57 12.24
CA LEU A 80 5.73 10.95 12.39
C LEU A 80 5.88 12.37 12.94
N LYS A 81 5.12 13.32 12.40
CA LYS A 81 5.10 14.70 12.90
C LYS A 81 4.68 14.77 14.37
N ARG A 82 3.70 13.96 14.80
CA ARG A 82 3.30 13.90 16.22
C ARG A 82 4.43 13.36 17.10
N VAL A 83 5.16 12.34 16.65
CA VAL A 83 6.32 11.81 17.38
C VAL A 83 7.42 12.86 17.51
N GLU A 84 7.70 13.63 16.45
CA GLU A 84 8.67 14.73 16.46
C GLU A 84 8.26 15.85 17.43
N LEU A 85 7.00 16.29 17.41
CA LEU A 85 6.51 17.32 18.33
C LEU A 85 6.60 16.90 19.81
N ILE A 86 6.44 15.60 20.08
CA ILE A 86 6.58 15.04 21.43
C ILE A 86 8.07 14.94 21.82
N SER A 87 8.98 14.57 20.91
CA SER A 87 10.42 14.49 21.23
C SER A 87 11.02 15.85 21.58
N GLU A 88 10.50 16.91 20.95
CA GLU A 88 10.88 18.31 21.19
C GLU A 88 10.18 18.92 22.43
N ASN A 89 9.38 18.14 23.16
CA ASN A 89 8.55 18.58 24.30
C ASN A 89 7.61 19.75 23.97
N LEU A 90 7.24 19.92 22.71
CA LEU A 90 6.44 21.07 22.27
C LEU A 90 4.96 20.91 22.64
N ILE A 91 4.43 19.68 22.64
CA ILE A 91 3.01 19.42 22.92
C ILE A 91 2.83 18.08 23.67
N PRO A 92 3.02 18.05 25.01
CA PRO A 92 2.88 16.84 25.82
C PRO A 92 1.46 16.23 25.79
N GLU A 93 0.44 17.05 25.55
CA GLU A 93 -0.98 16.67 25.57
C GLU A 93 -1.34 15.69 24.43
N ILE A 94 -0.55 15.66 23.35
CA ILE A 94 -0.77 14.74 22.21
C ILE A 94 -0.33 13.31 22.54
N LYS A 95 0.43 13.12 23.62
CA LYS A 95 1.03 11.82 23.98
C LYS A 95 -0.01 10.72 24.20
N GLU A 96 -1.20 11.07 24.70
CA GLU A 96 -2.29 10.10 24.93
C GLU A 96 -3.00 9.66 23.64
N ALA A 97 -2.98 10.51 22.59
CA ALA A 97 -3.56 10.19 21.28
C ALA A 97 -2.64 9.34 20.40
N LEU A 98 -1.34 9.29 20.72
CA LEU A 98 -0.32 8.63 19.91
C LEU A 98 -0.53 7.11 19.77
N PRO A 99 -0.87 6.35 20.83
CA PRO A 99 -1.13 4.91 20.72
C PRO A 99 -2.39 4.58 19.92
N VAL A 100 -3.43 5.43 20.02
CA VAL A 100 -4.69 5.25 19.27
C VAL A 100 -4.42 5.42 17.77
N ALA A 101 -3.76 6.51 17.38
CA ALA A 101 -3.37 6.74 16.00
C ALA A 101 -2.44 5.64 15.45
N GLN A 102 -1.53 5.13 16.28
CA GLN A 102 -0.68 4.00 15.92
C GLN A 102 -1.51 2.74 15.64
N ALA A 103 -2.45 2.38 16.51
CA ALA A 103 -3.29 1.19 16.33
C ALA A 103 -4.14 1.27 15.05
N GLU A 104 -4.70 2.46 14.76
CA GLU A 104 -5.42 2.70 13.51
C GLU A 104 -4.53 2.51 12.28
N LEU A 105 -3.28 3.02 12.32
CA LEU A 105 -2.29 2.81 11.27
C LEU A 105 -1.91 1.35 11.09
N GLU A 106 -1.73 0.59 12.18
CA GLU A 106 -1.43 -0.85 12.10
C GLU A 106 -2.53 -1.62 11.39
N ILE A 107 -3.79 -1.32 11.72
CA ILE A 107 -4.96 -1.92 11.07
C ILE A 107 -4.99 -1.54 9.58
N THR A 108 -4.81 -0.25 9.27
CA THR A 108 -4.83 0.26 7.89
C THR A 108 -3.73 -0.38 7.04
N MET A 109 -2.49 -0.40 7.53
CA MET A 109 -1.36 -0.99 6.79
C MET A 109 -1.51 -2.50 6.62
N THR A 110 -2.06 -3.20 7.62
CA THR A 110 -2.35 -4.63 7.52
C THR A 110 -3.38 -4.91 6.43
N LYS A 111 -4.48 -4.16 6.42
CA LYS A 111 -5.54 -4.29 5.40
C LYS A 111 -5.03 -3.95 4.00
N LEU A 112 -4.32 -2.83 3.87
CA LEU A 112 -3.74 -2.39 2.60
C LEU A 112 -2.79 -3.45 2.03
N THR A 113 -1.87 -3.95 2.86
CA THR A 113 -0.90 -4.98 2.44
C THR A 113 -1.58 -6.28 2.02
N ALA A 114 -2.63 -6.69 2.74
CA ALA A 114 -3.39 -7.90 2.41
C ALA A 114 -4.12 -7.74 1.07
N GLU A 115 -4.86 -6.64 0.89
CA GLU A 115 -5.59 -6.36 -0.35
C GLU A 115 -4.63 -6.25 -1.54
N TYR A 116 -3.49 -5.59 -1.35
CA TYR A 116 -2.46 -5.46 -2.35
C TYR A 116 -1.96 -6.82 -2.85
N ARG A 117 -1.68 -7.75 -1.91
CA ARG A 117 -1.25 -9.11 -2.24
C ARG A 117 -2.32 -9.88 -3.00
N GLU A 118 -3.59 -9.74 -2.65
CA GLU A 118 -4.67 -10.43 -3.34
C GLU A 118 -4.89 -9.88 -4.75
N VAL A 119 -4.91 -8.56 -4.94
CA VAL A 119 -5.00 -7.93 -6.27
C VAL A 119 -3.84 -8.37 -7.17
N LYS A 120 -2.61 -8.39 -6.64
CA LYS A 120 -1.43 -8.87 -7.36
C LYS A 120 -1.56 -10.33 -7.78
N LYS A 121 -1.98 -11.22 -6.88
CA LYS A 121 -2.19 -12.64 -7.19
C LYS A 121 -3.25 -12.82 -8.28
N GLU A 122 -4.36 -12.11 -8.17
CA GLU A 122 -5.44 -12.19 -9.16
C GLU A 122 -4.98 -11.70 -10.53
N LEU A 123 -4.27 -10.57 -10.60
CA LEU A 123 -3.75 -10.04 -11.85
C LEU A 123 -2.78 -11.03 -12.51
N PHE A 124 -1.84 -11.58 -11.75
CA PHE A 124 -0.89 -12.56 -12.28
C PHE A 124 -1.56 -13.83 -12.80
N ARG A 125 -2.57 -14.35 -12.09
CA ARG A 125 -3.35 -15.50 -12.58
C ARG A 125 -4.10 -15.17 -13.87
N LEU A 126 -4.69 -13.97 -13.95
CA LEU A 126 -5.38 -13.53 -15.16
C LEU A 126 -4.41 -13.47 -16.33
N VAL A 127 -3.25 -12.82 -16.16
CA VAL A 127 -2.18 -12.71 -17.17
C VAL A 127 -1.67 -14.08 -17.60
N GLU A 128 -1.39 -14.98 -16.67
CA GLU A 128 -0.96 -16.36 -16.95
C GLU A 128 -1.97 -17.11 -17.83
N CYS A 129 -3.27 -17.01 -17.53
CA CYS A 129 -4.32 -17.59 -18.36
C CYS A 129 -4.29 -17.07 -19.81
N VAL A 130 -4.01 -15.78 -20.02
CA VAL A 130 -3.91 -15.17 -21.37
C VAL A 130 -2.70 -15.71 -22.10
N MET A 131 -1.56 -15.72 -21.43
CA MET A 131 -0.30 -16.17 -22.03
C MET A 131 -0.43 -17.62 -22.48
N HIS A 132 -1.06 -18.48 -21.68
CA HIS A 132 -1.36 -19.85 -22.08
C HIS A 132 -2.31 -19.92 -23.28
N LYS A 133 -3.44 -19.18 -23.28
CA LYS A 133 -4.35 -19.15 -24.43
C LYS A 133 -3.67 -18.71 -25.73
N ASN A 134 -2.86 -17.65 -25.67
CA ASN A 134 -2.15 -17.13 -26.85
C ASN A 134 -1.11 -18.12 -27.38
N LYS A 135 -0.48 -18.93 -26.51
CA LYS A 135 0.48 -19.96 -26.90
C LYS A 135 -0.17 -21.11 -27.68
N PHE A 136 -1.45 -21.42 -27.40
CA PHE A 136 -2.22 -22.43 -28.14
C PHE A 136 -2.86 -21.91 -29.43
N LEU A 137 -2.94 -20.59 -29.63
CA LEU A 137 -3.46 -19.98 -30.87
C LEU A 137 -2.37 -19.82 -31.95
N LEU A 138 -1.10 -20.00 -31.59
CA LEU A 138 0.06 -19.92 -32.49
C LEU A 138 0.67 -21.29 -32.82
N SER A 139 0.04 -22.38 -32.37
CA SER A 139 0.39 -23.78 -32.68
C SER A 139 -0.69 -24.43 -33.53
#